data_AF-A0AAW9RG40-F1
#
_entry.id   AF-A0AAW9RG40-F1
#
_cell.length_a   1.000
_cell.length_b   1.000
_cell.length_c   1.000
_cell.angle_alpha   90.00
_cell.angle_beta   90.00
_cell.angle_gamma   90.00
#
_symmetry.space_group_name_H-M   'P 1'
#
loop_
_entity.id
_entity.type
_entity.pdbx_description
1 polymer ?
#
loop_
_entity_poly.entity_id
_entity_poly.type
_entity_poly.pdbx_seq_one_letter_code
_entity_poly.pdbx_strand_id
1 'polypeptide(L)' 'MRQTVLLSCLVSMDVMFGSDHMVWPETIERSINVKNEAPFLSEAQKRDILYHNAARFLRLNETVIARHHGR' A
#
# COMPACT_ATOMS: atom_id res chain seq x y z
N MET A 1 1.64 -1.63 -26.80
CA MET A 1 1.33 -2.71 -25.83
C MET A 1 0.93 -2.02 -24.54
N ARG A 2 -0.38 -1.93 -24.26
CA ARG A 2 -0.88 -1.24 -23.06
C ARG A 2 -0.55 -2.13 -21.85
N GLN A 3 0.39 -1.68 -21.01
CA GLN A 3 0.68 -2.31 -19.73
C GLN A 3 -0.53 -2.11 -18.81
N THR A 4 -1.54 -2.94 -18.98
CA THR A 4 -2.56 -3.18 -17.97
C THR A 4 -1.90 -4.04 -16.90
N VAL A 5 -1.11 -3.42 -16.03
CA VAL A 5 -0.79 -4.01 -14.73
C VAL A 5 -2.08 -3.85 -13.93
N LEU A 6 -2.88 -4.92 -13.92
CA LEU A 6 -4.03 -5.04 -13.05
C LEU A 6 -3.51 -4.95 -11.61
N LEU A 7 -3.50 -3.72 -11.09
CA LEU A 7 -3.46 -3.44 -9.67
C LEU A 7 -4.69 -4.15 -9.10
N SER A 8 -4.52 -5.36 -8.56
CA SER A 8 -5.57 -6.10 -7.87
C SER A 8 -5.86 -5.44 -6.52
N CYS A 9 -6.27 -4.17 -6.56
CA CYS A 9 -6.99 -3.48 -5.49
C CYS A 9 -8.47 -3.60 -5.82
N LEU A 10 -9.09 -4.72 -5.43
CA LEU A 10 -10.55 -4.83 -5.54
C LEU A 10 -11.19 -3.86 -4.53
N VAL A 11 -12.10 -3.04 -5.05
CA VAL A 11 -12.86 -1.97 -4.40
C VAL A 11 -13.53 -2.45 -3.11
N SER A 12 -13.04 -1.98 -1.95
CA SER A 12 -13.75 -1.84 -0.65
C SER A 12 -12.77 -1.26 0.39
N MET A 13 -13.25 -0.75 1.53
CA MET A 13 -12.47 0.01 2.54
C MET A 13 -11.29 -0.73 3.22
N ASP A 14 -10.95 -1.94 2.78
CA ASP A 14 -9.93 -2.84 3.35
C ASP A 14 -8.82 -3.20 2.35
N VAL A 15 -8.38 -2.24 1.53
CA VAL A 15 -7.27 -2.43 0.57
C VAL A 15 -5.91 -2.27 1.25
N MET A 16 -4.97 -3.17 0.93
CA MET A 16 -3.57 -3.09 1.36
C MET A 16 -2.63 -3.04 0.15
N PHE A 17 -1.46 -2.42 0.31
CA PHE A 17 -0.41 -2.38 -0.70
C PHE A 17 0.45 -3.66 -0.71
N GLY A 18 0.76 -4.18 -1.90
CA GLY A 18 1.67 -5.31 -2.13
C GLY A 18 2.21 -5.28 -3.56
N SER A 19 3.44 -5.74 -3.78
CA SER A 19 4.19 -5.57 -5.04
C SER A 19 4.61 -6.86 -5.74
N ASP A 20 4.28 -8.04 -5.18
CA ASP A 20 4.71 -9.35 -5.67
C ASP A 20 6.17 -9.39 -6.14
N HIS A 21 7.05 -8.73 -5.37
CA HIS A 21 8.44 -8.41 -5.71
C HIS A 21 9.39 -9.64 -5.77
N MET A 22 8.87 -10.83 -6.06
CA MET A 22 9.69 -12.03 -6.26
C MET A 22 10.17 -12.17 -7.71
N VAL A 23 9.48 -11.55 -8.67
CA VAL A 23 9.75 -11.74 -10.11
C VAL A 23 10.08 -10.41 -10.82
N TRP A 24 9.69 -9.25 -10.26
CA TRP A 24 9.83 -7.95 -10.92
C TRP A 24 10.38 -6.87 -9.97
N PRO A 25 11.67 -6.50 -10.08
CA PRO A 25 12.29 -5.53 -9.19
C PRO A 25 11.68 -4.11 -9.28
N GLU A 26 11.28 -3.69 -10.47
CA GLU A 26 10.81 -2.33 -10.77
C GLU A 26 9.36 -2.04 -10.34
N THR A 27 8.61 -3.05 -9.90
CA THR A 27 7.17 -2.89 -9.60
C THR A 27 6.92 -2.11 -8.33
N ILE A 28 7.86 -2.10 -7.37
CA ILE A 28 7.71 -1.36 -6.12
C ILE A 28 7.65 0.15 -6.39
N GLU A 29 8.64 0.70 -7.08
CA GLU A 29 8.70 2.14 -7.35
C GLU A 29 7.49 2.59 -8.18
N ARG A 30 7.17 1.86 -9.25
CA ARG A 30 6.04 2.18 -10.11
C ARG A 30 4.71 2.18 -9.35
N SER A 31 4.47 1.18 -8.50
CA SER A 31 3.22 1.08 -7.74
C SER A 31 3.11 2.15 -6.65
N ILE A 32 4.23 2.55 -6.04
CA ILE A 32 4.27 3.70 -5.12
C ILE A 32 3.87 4.98 -5.87
N ASN A 33 4.42 5.22 -7.05
CA ASN A 33 4.12 6.41 -7.85
C ASN A 33 2.64 6.44 -8.26
N VAL A 34 2.10 5.33 -8.78
CA VAL A 34 0.67 5.22 -9.12
C VAL A 34 -0.23 5.54 -7.93
N LYS A 35 0.08 5.02 -6.74
CA LYS A 35 -0.67 5.31 -5.51
C LYS A 35 -0.56 6.78 -5.10
N ASN A 36 0.62 7.40 -5.21
CA ASN A 36 0.82 8.80 -4.86
C ASN A 36 0.09 9.76 -5.82
N GLU A 37 0.06 9.42 -7.10
CA GLU A 37 -0.56 10.22 -8.17
C GLU A 37 -2.07 10.02 -8.29
N ALA A 38 -2.65 9.00 -7.63
CA ALA A 38 -4.08 8.71 -7.67
C ALA A 38 -4.92 9.89 -7.13
N PRO A 39 -5.63 10.64 -8.00
CA PRO A 39 -6.29 11.89 -7.61
C PRO A 39 -7.58 11.66 -6.81
N PHE A 40 -8.10 10.43 -6.84
CA PHE A 40 -9.32 10.02 -6.12
C PHE A 40 -9.04 9.54 -4.69
N LEU A 41 -7.77 9.44 -4.28
CA LEU A 41 -7.38 9.05 -2.92
C LEU A 41 -6.98 10.27 -2.12
N SER A 42 -7.60 10.43 -0.96
CA SER A 42 -7.12 11.36 0.06
C SER A 42 -5.78 10.90 0.64
N GLU A 43 -5.02 11.83 1.22
CA GLU A 43 -3.77 11.51 1.91
C GLU A 43 -3.97 10.52 3.08
N ALA A 44 -5.15 10.53 3.72
CA ALA A 44 -5.50 9.55 4.75
C ALA A 44 -5.64 8.15 4.14
N GLN A 45 -6.41 8.01 3.05
CA GLN A 45 -6.57 6.73 2.35
C GLN A 45 -5.24 6.19 1.81
N LYS A 46 -4.37 7.07 1.28
CA LYS A 46 -3.03 6.66 0.83
C LYS A 46 -2.16 6.09 1.97
N ARG A 47 -2.29 6.63 3.19
CA ARG A 47 -1.61 6.10 4.38
C ARG A 47 -2.23 4.78 4.85
N ASP A 48 -3.55 4.68 4.80
CA ASP A 48 -4.25 3.47 5.23
C ASP A 48 -3.90 2.29 4.32
N ILE A 49 -3.89 2.50 3.00
CA ILE A 49 -3.49 1.50 2.00
C ILE A 49 -2.05 1.05 2.21
N LEU A 50 -1.13 1.98 2.48
CA LEU A 50 0.29 1.65 2.61
C LEU A 50 0.64 0.97 3.94
N TYR A 51 -0.05 1.32 5.03
CA TYR A 51 0.36 0.88 6.37
C TYR A 51 -0.79 0.54 7.33
N HIS A 52 -1.74 1.45 7.60
CA HIS A 52 -2.67 1.24 8.72
C HIS A 52 -3.59 0.02 8.52
N ASN A 53 -3.99 -0.27 7.29
CA ASN A 53 -4.78 -1.46 6.99
C ASN A 53 -3.99 -2.75 7.28
N ALA A 54 -2.70 -2.78 6.91
CA ALA A 54 -1.82 -3.89 7.23
C ALA A 54 -1.57 -4.02 8.75
N ALA A 55 -1.39 -2.90 9.46
CA ALA A 55 -1.19 -2.91 10.90
C ALA A 55 -2.41 -3.49 11.64
N ARG A 56 -3.62 -3.14 11.22
CA ARG A 56 -4.86 -3.71 11.75
C ARG A 56 -5.03 -5.18 11.37
N PHE A 57 -4.80 -5.54 10.11
CA PHE A 57 -4.92 -6.91 9.62
C PHE A 57 -3.97 -7.87 10.37
N LEU A 58 -2.73 -7.44 10.58
CA LEU A 58 -1.69 -8.18 11.30
C LEU A 58 -1.77 -8.02 12.82
N ARG A 59 -2.73 -7.23 13.33
CA ARG A 59 -2.93 -6.96 14.77
C ARG A 59 -1.65 -6.48 15.46
N LEU A 60 -0.92 -5.57 14.82
CA LEU A 60 0.27 -4.97 15.41
C LEU A 60 -0.10 -4.18 16.66
N ASN A 61 0.65 -4.36 17.74
CA ASN A 61 0.45 -3.58 18.96
C ASN A 61 1.10 -2.18 18.85
N GLU A 62 0.73 -1.29 19.77
CA GLU A 62 1.22 0.10 19.79
C GLU A 62 2.75 0.19 19.88
N THR A 63 3.40 -0.71 20.62
CA THR A 63 4.86 -0.74 20.73
C THR A 63 5.53 -1.04 19.38
N VAL A 64 5.00 -2.00 18.61
CA VAL A 64 5.49 -2.35 17.27
C VAL A 64 5.25 -1.20 16.29
N ILE A 65 4.07 -0.59 16.36
CA ILE A 65 3.72 0.56 15.52
C ILE A 65 4.64 1.75 15.83
N ALA A 66 4.88 2.08 17.11
CA ALA A 66 5.80 3.14 17.53
C ALA A 66 7.20 2.93 16.97
N ARG A 67 7.72 1.70 17.07
CA ARG A 67 9.02 1.32 16.49
C ARG A 67 9.08 1.55 14.98
N HIS A 68 8.03 1.19 14.23
CA HIS A 68 7.96 1.43 12.78
C HIS A 68 7.97 2.93 12.41
N HIS A 69 7.50 3.78 13.32
CA HIS A 69 7.57 5.24 13.19
C HIS A 69 8.84 5.86 13.78
N GLY A 70 9.81 5.06 14.24
CA GLY A 70 11.04 5.54 14.86
C GLY A 70 10.84 6.21 16.22
N ARG A 71 9.78 5.84 16.94
CA ARG A 71 9.43 6.32 18.27
C ARG A 71 9.67 5.26 19.35
#